data_AF-I4EIK4-F1
#
_entry.id   AF-I4EIK4-F1
#
_cell.length_a   1.000
_cell.length_b   1.000
_cell.length_c   1.000
_cell.angle_alpha   90.00
_cell.angle_beta   90.00
_cell.angle_gamma   90.00
#
_symmetry.space_group_name_H-M   'P 1'
#
loop_
_entity.id
_entity.type
_entity.pdbx_description
1 polymer ?
#
loop_
_entity_poly.entity_id
_entity_poly.type
_entity_poly.pdbx_seq_one_letter_code
_entity_poly.pdbx_strand_id
1 'polypeptide(L)'
;MAYRFILEVPESIGEEAKVVVDQAPEAEVLIARHSRPVDSTQTRREITVVAHSLEIIDELYSWLRTQDEAALIELEPFGGPRVRLGQYSAYQVKALVQGDQYWMETTMPNIAHLSSPGSTSIALPATETVLPAGLSAPAEGPVSTVPKTLELYTSEQVLIRVRDIRWAEAVYRDLFEMDVVIRARREGDKWEPLPRSFDWEEGIRTGIYPGLEVLQHEPLSIVLLSVGRGNPAMEMELKHVNLVVSPESLIKLRAKVMMHPFPMADNQPHYFSFRDPYDTVWHVSDGTPAN
;
A
#
# COMPACT_ATOMS: atom_id res chain seq x y z
N MET A 1 11.29 10.81 -2.53
CA MET A 1 10.07 10.75 -1.69
C MET A 1 10.46 11.23 -0.31
N ALA A 2 9.64 12.03 0.39
CA ALA A 2 9.98 12.57 1.69
C ALA A 2 9.32 11.75 2.82
N TYR A 3 10.14 11.06 3.62
CA TYR A 3 9.76 10.43 4.87
C TYR A 3 9.63 11.48 5.98
N ARG A 4 8.67 11.27 6.89
CA ARG A 4 8.48 12.14 8.05
C ARG A 4 8.25 11.30 9.30
N PHE A 5 8.93 11.65 10.37
CA PHE A 5 8.73 11.03 11.68
C PHE A 5 9.06 12.03 12.80
N ILE A 6 8.56 11.73 13.99
CA ILE A 6 8.84 12.49 15.20
C ILE A 6 9.82 11.69 16.04
N LEU A 7 10.91 12.32 16.44
CA LEU A 7 11.89 11.79 17.36
C LEU A 7 11.69 12.44 18.73
N GLU A 8 11.36 11.64 19.74
CA GLU A 8 11.29 12.07 21.14
C GLU A 8 12.54 11.62 21.88
N VAL A 9 13.28 12.61 22.39
CA VAL A 9 14.54 12.41 23.11
C VAL A 9 14.49 13.09 24.47
N PRO A 10 15.21 12.58 25.48
CA PRO A 10 15.52 13.34 26.70
C PRO A 10 16.09 14.72 26.38
N GLU A 11 15.75 15.72 27.20
CA GLU A 11 16.23 17.09 26.98
C GLU A 11 17.76 17.21 27.03
N SER A 12 18.43 16.37 27.84
CA SER A 12 19.88 16.29 27.99
C SER A 12 20.61 16.08 26.66
N ILE A 13 20.05 15.27 25.77
CA ILE A 13 20.67 14.86 24.50
C ILE A 13 19.98 15.46 23.26
N GLY A 14 19.04 16.39 23.47
CA GLY A 14 18.19 16.89 22.39
C GLY A 14 18.85 17.87 21.42
N GLU A 15 19.99 18.50 21.76
CA GLU A 15 20.79 19.24 20.76
C GLU A 15 21.68 18.30 19.96
N GLU A 16 22.25 17.26 20.58
CA GLU A 16 23.04 16.23 19.88
C GLU A 16 22.19 15.48 18.85
N ALA A 17 20.96 15.14 19.21
CA ALA A 17 20.00 14.49 18.32
C ALA A 17 19.72 15.32 17.05
N LYS A 18 19.62 16.66 17.17
CA LYS A 18 19.44 17.53 16.01
C LYS A 18 20.66 17.55 15.11
N VAL A 19 21.86 17.62 15.70
CA VAL A 19 23.12 17.62 14.96
C VAL A 19 23.24 16.34 14.12
N VAL A 20 22.85 15.19 14.68
CA VAL A 20 22.82 13.91 13.95
C VAL A 20 21.83 13.94 12.80
N VAL A 21 20.65 14.54 12.99
CA VAL A 21 19.65 14.69 11.92
C VAL A 21 20.16 15.61 10.80
N ASP A 22 20.74 16.76 11.14
CA ASP A 22 21.23 17.74 10.15
C ASP A 22 22.49 17.25 9.41
N GLN A 23 23.24 16.31 9.99
CA GLN A 23 24.41 15.69 9.35
C GLN A 23 24.05 14.53 8.43
N ALA A 24 22.87 13.92 8.60
CA ALA A 24 22.46 12.81 7.77
C ALA A 24 22.08 13.28 6.36
N PRO A 25 22.45 12.54 5.32
CA PRO A 25 22.16 12.92 3.95
C PRO A 25 20.65 12.99 3.72
N GLU A 26 20.24 14.11 3.12
CA GLU A 26 18.85 14.37 2.72
C GLU A 26 17.84 14.42 3.87
N ALA A 27 18.27 14.65 5.10
CA ALA A 27 17.43 14.86 6.28
C ALA A 27 17.51 16.30 6.82
N GLU A 28 16.40 16.77 7.39
CA GLU A 28 16.30 18.11 7.98
C GLU A 28 15.35 18.10 9.19
N VAL A 29 15.70 18.89 10.21
CA VAL A 29 14.81 19.20 11.34
C VAL A 29 13.80 20.28 10.94
N LEU A 30 12.52 19.91 10.79
CA LEU A 30 11.46 20.87 10.49
C LEU A 30 11.01 21.68 11.71
N ILE A 31 10.86 21.01 12.86
CA ILE A 31 10.35 21.61 14.09
C ILE A 31 11.03 20.94 15.27
N ALA A 32 11.58 21.73 16.19
CA ALA A 32 12.04 21.25 17.47
C ALA A 32 11.33 22.02 18.59
N ARG A 33 10.63 21.30 19.45
CA ARG A 33 9.88 21.88 20.58
C ARG A 33 10.01 21.02 21.83
N HIS A 34 9.75 21.61 22.98
CA HIS A 34 9.58 20.83 24.20
C HIS A 34 8.26 20.03 24.10
N SER A 35 8.31 18.73 24.42
CA SER A 35 7.11 17.89 24.48
C SER A 35 6.17 18.41 25.58
N ARG A 36 4.85 18.28 25.37
CA ARG A 36 3.87 18.53 26.45
C ARG A 36 4.11 17.49 27.57
N PRO A 37 4.18 17.90 28.85
CA PRO A 37 4.44 16.97 29.94
C PRO A 37 3.29 15.98 30.07
N VAL A 38 3.57 14.70 29.83
CA VAL A 38 2.64 13.58 30.11
C VAL A 38 2.83 13.10 31.55
N ASP A 39 4.03 13.27 32.11
CA ASP A 39 4.34 13.00 33.51
C ASP A 39 5.39 14.00 34.02
N SER A 40 5.25 14.47 35.25
CA SER A 40 5.90 15.69 35.78
C SER A 40 7.40 15.60 36.07
N THR A 41 8.06 14.50 35.71
CA THR A 41 9.43 14.19 36.16
C THR A 41 10.46 14.00 35.03
N GLN A 42 10.06 14.01 33.76
CA GLN A 42 10.99 13.87 32.63
C GLN A 42 10.70 14.90 31.54
N THR A 43 11.64 15.83 31.34
CA THR A 43 11.57 16.80 30.25
C THR A 43 12.08 16.14 28.96
N ARG A 44 11.25 16.19 27.92
CA ARG A 44 11.54 15.61 26.60
C ARG A 44 11.48 16.68 25.51
N ARG A 45 12.26 16.46 24.46
CA ARG A 45 12.24 17.25 23.24
C ARG A 45 11.64 16.42 22.12
N GLU A 46 10.71 17.05 21.42
CA GLU A 46 10.07 16.54 20.22
C GLU A 46 10.74 17.19 19.01
N ILE A 47 11.37 16.36 18.17
CA ILE A 47 12.05 16.77 16.95
C ILE A 47 11.30 16.16 15.77
N THR A 48 10.62 17.00 14.98
CA THR A 48 10.02 16.57 13.71
C THR A 48 11.10 16.54 12.65
N VAL A 49 11.34 15.35 12.10
CA VAL A 49 12.34 15.10 11.05
C VAL A 49 11.63 14.87 9.72
N VAL A 50 12.16 15.47 8.66
CA VAL A 50 11.85 15.09 7.28
C VAL A 50 13.11 14.61 6.60
N ALA A 51 13.03 13.50 5.88
CA ALA A 51 14.17 12.93 5.18
C ALA A 51 13.77 12.38 3.81
N HIS A 52 14.61 12.50 2.79
CA HIS A 52 14.36 11.89 1.48
C HIS A 52 15.00 10.50 1.32
N SER A 53 15.83 10.12 2.30
CA SER A 53 16.47 8.82 2.44
C SER A 53 16.21 8.24 3.83
N LEU A 54 16.22 6.91 3.94
CA LEU A 54 16.17 6.20 5.22
C LEU A 54 17.55 6.01 5.87
N GLU A 55 18.62 6.47 5.24
CA GLU A 55 19.98 6.43 5.81
C GLU A 55 20.06 7.16 7.15
N ILE A 56 19.21 8.18 7.37
CA ILE A 56 19.03 8.83 8.68
C ILE A 56 18.77 7.82 9.82
N ILE A 57 18.08 6.71 9.55
CA ILE A 57 17.82 5.70 10.58
C ILE A 57 19.12 4.96 10.94
N ASP A 58 20.01 4.68 9.98
CA ASP A 58 21.30 4.06 10.31
C ASP A 58 22.18 5.00 11.12
N GLU A 59 22.20 6.28 10.76
CA GLU A 59 22.95 7.32 11.50
C GLU A 59 22.42 7.48 12.93
N LEU A 60 21.09 7.50 13.11
CA LEU A 60 20.48 7.50 14.44
C LEU A 60 20.88 6.26 15.25
N TYR A 61 20.93 5.06 14.64
CA TYR A 61 21.36 3.85 15.32
C TYR A 61 22.87 3.78 15.59
N SER A 62 23.69 4.42 14.76
CA SER A 62 25.12 4.61 15.02
C SER A 62 25.33 5.51 16.23
N TRP A 63 24.64 6.65 16.27
CA TRP A 63 24.64 7.59 17.39
C TRP A 63 24.07 6.96 18.67
N LEU A 64 22.96 6.22 18.60
CA LEU A 64 22.35 5.54 19.75
C LEU A 64 23.34 4.62 20.49
N ARG A 65 24.30 3.99 19.79
CA ARG A 65 25.31 3.14 20.44
C ARG A 65 26.30 3.91 21.31
N THR A 66 26.35 5.24 21.16
CA THR A 66 27.22 6.13 21.91
C THR A 66 26.53 6.77 23.12
N GLN A 67 25.22 6.52 23.30
CA GLN A 67 24.39 7.20 24.28
C GLN A 67 23.92 6.24 25.38
N ASP A 68 24.17 6.58 26.65
CA ASP A 68 23.73 5.78 27.81
C ASP A 68 22.19 5.79 27.97
N GLU A 69 21.52 6.83 27.46
CA GLU A 69 20.07 7.03 27.54
C GLU A 69 19.33 6.48 26.30
N ALA A 70 19.98 5.71 25.43
CA ALA A 70 19.42 5.19 24.18
C ALA A 70 18.08 4.43 24.33
N ALA A 71 17.87 3.80 25.48
CA ALA A 71 16.63 3.09 25.80
C ALA A 71 15.41 4.01 25.99
N LEU A 72 15.65 5.31 26.21
CA LEU A 72 14.61 6.32 26.45
C LEU A 72 14.23 7.09 25.17
N ILE A 73 14.88 6.81 24.04
CA ILE A 73 14.58 7.48 22.77
C ILE A 73 13.41 6.77 22.09
N GLU A 74 12.39 7.56 21.74
CA GLU A 74 11.18 7.10 21.07
C GLU A 74 11.09 7.72 19.67
N LEU A 75 10.65 6.93 18.70
CA LEU A 75 10.37 7.37 17.34
C LEU A 75 8.90 7.09 17.04
N GLU A 76 8.21 8.11 16.56
CA GLU A 76 6.83 8.02 16.13
C GLU A 76 6.78 8.27 14.61
N PRO A 77 6.62 7.22 13.79
CA PRO A 77 6.45 7.38 12.36
C PRO A 77 5.11 8.07 12.09
N PHE A 78 5.04 8.88 11.04
CA PHE A 78 3.82 9.64 10.75
C PHE A 78 2.65 8.69 10.43
N GLY A 79 1.67 8.60 11.33
CA GLY A 79 0.52 7.69 11.21
C GLY A 79 0.75 6.26 11.73
N GLY A 80 1.87 5.99 12.39
CA GLY A 80 2.16 4.67 12.99
C GLY A 80 2.36 4.72 14.52
N PRO A 81 2.50 3.56 15.18
CA PRO A 81 2.67 3.50 16.63
C PRO A 81 4.04 4.05 17.03
N ARG A 82 4.08 4.73 18.18
CA ARG A 82 5.33 5.14 18.81
C ARG A 82 6.14 3.91 19.21
N VAL A 83 7.41 3.88 18.82
CA VAL A 83 8.34 2.78 19.10
C VAL A 83 9.56 3.27 19.86
N ARG A 84 10.05 2.46 20.79
CA ARG A 84 11.32 2.73 21.49
C ARG A 84 12.48 2.22 20.67
N LEU A 85 13.41 3.09 20.29
CA LEU A 85 14.50 2.70 19.38
C LEU A 85 15.38 1.59 19.96
N GLY A 86 15.57 1.54 21.28
CA GLY A 86 16.30 0.45 21.95
C GLY A 86 15.62 -0.93 21.90
N GLN A 87 14.34 -1.01 21.52
CA GLN A 87 13.57 -2.27 21.44
C GLN A 87 13.44 -2.80 20.02
N TYR A 88 13.84 -2.01 19.02
CA TYR A 88 13.73 -2.35 17.60
C TYR A 88 15.11 -2.26 16.95
N SER A 89 15.31 -2.98 15.85
CA SER A 89 16.49 -2.82 15.00
C SER A 89 16.29 -1.66 14.01
N ALA A 90 17.40 -1.08 13.52
CA ALA A 90 17.37 -0.07 12.46
C ALA A 90 16.53 -0.52 11.25
N TYR A 91 16.65 -1.79 10.88
CA TYR A 91 15.85 -2.41 9.82
C TYR A 91 14.35 -2.39 10.10
N GLN A 92 13.91 -2.75 11.32
CA GLN A 92 12.50 -2.72 11.70
C GLN A 92 11.95 -1.29 11.74
N VAL A 93 12.75 -0.33 12.21
CA VAL A 93 12.35 1.09 12.22
C VAL A 93 12.27 1.65 10.82
N LYS A 94 13.20 1.31 9.93
CA LYS A 94 13.13 1.62 8.49
C LYS A 94 11.85 1.11 7.87
N ALA A 95 11.48 -0.15 8.13
CA ALA A 95 10.24 -0.74 7.65
C ALA A 95 8.99 -0.03 8.19
N LEU A 96 9.02 0.42 9.46
CA LEU A 96 7.94 1.20 10.07
C LEU A 96 7.80 2.60 9.47
N VAL A 97 8.93 3.30 9.23
CA VAL A 97 8.94 4.64 8.61
C VAL A 97 8.58 4.56 7.12
N GLN A 98 8.92 3.46 6.44
CA GLN A 98 8.54 3.22 5.05
C GLN A 98 7.05 2.92 4.87
N GLY A 99 6.36 2.38 5.89
CA GLY A 99 4.91 2.30 6.00
C GLY A 99 4.10 1.62 4.89
N ASP A 100 4.68 1.26 3.74
CA ASP A 100 3.88 0.94 2.55
C ASP A 100 4.57 0.23 1.37
N GLN A 101 5.86 -0.14 1.43
CA GLN A 101 6.53 -0.77 0.27
C GLN A 101 7.19 -2.12 0.59
N TYR A 102 7.68 -2.34 1.81
CA TYR A 102 8.32 -3.61 2.20
C TYR A 102 7.33 -4.81 2.26
N TRP A 103 6.04 -4.54 2.37
CA TRP A 103 5.00 -5.57 2.50
C TRP A 103 4.75 -6.36 1.20
N MET A 104 5.07 -5.78 0.03
CA MET A 104 4.90 -6.46 -1.27
C MET A 104 5.93 -7.56 -1.51
N GLU A 105 7.18 -7.37 -1.08
CA GLU A 105 8.28 -8.27 -1.47
C GLU A 105 8.47 -9.47 -0.53
N THR A 106 8.00 -9.41 0.73
CA THR A 106 8.37 -10.43 1.73
C THR A 106 7.22 -11.03 2.54
N THR A 107 5.97 -10.56 2.39
CA THR A 107 4.86 -11.03 3.24
C THR A 107 3.57 -11.37 2.50
N MET A 108 3.52 -11.19 1.17
CA MET A 108 2.54 -11.93 0.38
C MET A 108 2.90 -13.42 0.46
N PRO A 109 1.96 -14.31 0.83
CA PRO A 109 2.19 -15.74 0.67
C PRO A 109 2.57 -15.96 -0.79
N ASN A 110 3.70 -16.61 -1.03
CA ASN A 110 4.16 -16.94 -2.36
C ASN A 110 3.12 -17.90 -2.97
N ILE A 111 2.16 -17.40 -3.75
CA ILE A 111 1.11 -18.20 -4.41
C ILE A 111 1.70 -18.93 -5.64
N ALA A 112 3.00 -19.23 -5.63
CA ALA A 112 3.67 -20.08 -6.62
C ALA A 112 3.12 -21.52 -6.64
N HIS A 113 2.23 -21.89 -5.71
CA HIS A 113 1.62 -23.22 -5.63
C HIS A 113 0.23 -23.35 -6.26
N LEU A 114 -0.32 -22.31 -6.88
CA LEU A 114 -1.32 -22.50 -7.93
C LEU A 114 -0.58 -22.80 -9.24
N SER A 115 0.10 -23.95 -9.27
CA SER A 115 0.58 -24.52 -10.52
C SER A 115 -0.61 -24.68 -11.46
N SER A 116 -0.71 -23.82 -12.47
CA SER A 116 -1.57 -24.05 -13.61
C SER A 116 -1.31 -25.46 -14.15
N PRO A 117 -2.29 -26.37 -14.21
CA PRO A 117 -2.16 -27.53 -15.06
C PRO A 117 -2.28 -27.04 -16.50
N GLY A 118 -1.13 -26.78 -17.12
CA GLY A 118 -1.04 -26.39 -18.52
C GLY A 118 -0.26 -25.11 -18.73
N SER A 119 1.07 -25.17 -18.66
CA SER A 119 1.93 -24.24 -19.36
C SER A 119 1.72 -24.42 -20.87
N THR A 120 0.64 -23.84 -21.38
CA THR A 120 0.60 -23.45 -22.78
C THR A 120 1.36 -22.14 -22.83
N SER A 121 2.48 -22.13 -23.55
CA SER A 121 3.09 -20.90 -24.03
C SER A 121 2.03 -20.17 -24.85
N ILE A 122 1.23 -19.33 -24.20
CA ILE A 122 0.42 -18.35 -24.90
C ILE A 122 1.45 -17.32 -25.37
N ALA A 123 1.82 -17.40 -26.64
CA ALA A 123 2.31 -16.23 -27.33
C ALA A 123 1.23 -15.17 -27.11
N LEU A 124 1.49 -14.20 -26.24
CA LEU A 124 0.62 -13.05 -26.07
C LEU A 124 0.45 -12.48 -27.49
N PRO A 125 -0.76 -12.51 -28.09
CA PRO A 125 -0.99 -11.66 -29.24
C PRO A 125 -0.66 -10.25 -28.75
N ALA A 126 0.06 -9.47 -29.57
CA ALA A 126 0.38 -8.08 -29.28
C ALA A 126 -0.93 -7.36 -28.92
N THR A 127 -1.21 -7.32 -27.62
CA THR A 127 -2.40 -6.67 -27.10
C THR A 127 -1.99 -5.22 -27.15
N GLU A 128 -2.65 -4.45 -28.01
CA GLU A 128 -2.43 -3.01 -28.11
C GLU A 128 -2.39 -2.46 -26.69
N THR A 129 -1.23 -1.94 -26.30
CA THR A 129 -1.04 -1.38 -24.97
C THR A 129 -1.86 -0.10 -24.93
N VAL A 130 -3.08 -0.18 -24.43
CA VAL A 130 -3.91 1.00 -24.19
C VAL A 130 -3.28 1.75 -23.03
N LEU A 131 -2.78 2.94 -23.33
CA LEU A 131 -2.20 3.82 -22.33
C LEU A 131 -3.34 4.46 -21.50
N PRO A 132 -3.03 5.02 -20.31
CA PRO A 132 -4.02 5.69 -19.47
C PRO A 132 -4.84 6.72 -20.26
N ALA A 133 -6.09 6.93 -19.88
CA ALA A 133 -7.02 7.87 -20.52
C ALA A 133 -7.31 7.59 -22.02
N GLY A 134 -7.22 6.32 -22.46
CA GLY A 134 -7.55 5.94 -23.83
C GLY A 134 -6.50 6.38 -24.86
N LEU A 135 -5.30 6.74 -24.40
CA LEU A 135 -4.19 7.09 -25.27
C LEU A 135 -3.73 5.87 -26.07
N SER A 136 -3.48 6.08 -27.36
CA SER A 136 -2.91 5.05 -28.24
C SER A 136 -1.42 4.88 -27.96
N ALA A 137 -0.92 3.64 -28.07
CA ALA A 137 0.51 3.38 -28.02
C ALA A 137 1.24 4.19 -29.12
N PRO A 138 2.46 4.72 -28.83
CA PRO A 138 3.22 5.48 -29.82
C PRO A 138 3.59 4.59 -31.02
N ALA A 139 3.28 5.08 -32.23
CA ALA A 139 3.50 4.35 -33.48
C ALA A 139 5.00 4.15 -33.82
N GLU A 140 5.88 5.04 -33.36
CA GLU A 140 7.31 5.06 -33.72
C GLU A 140 8.22 4.42 -32.65
N GLY A 141 7.65 3.57 -31.79
CA GLY A 141 8.39 2.91 -30.73
C GLY A 141 8.73 3.85 -29.56
N PRO A 142 9.53 3.36 -28.60
CA PRO A 142 9.84 4.12 -27.39
C PRO A 142 10.72 5.35 -27.70
N VAL A 143 10.40 6.49 -27.08
CA VAL A 143 11.15 7.75 -27.20
C VAL A 143 12.63 7.60 -26.80
N SER A 144 12.93 6.63 -25.93
CA SER A 144 14.28 6.27 -25.53
C SER A 144 14.35 4.78 -25.20
N THR A 145 15.43 4.10 -25.62
CA THR A 145 15.65 2.68 -25.33
C THR A 145 16.82 2.48 -24.36
N VAL A 146 16.65 1.54 -23.44
CA VAL A 146 17.69 1.09 -22.51
C VAL A 146 17.90 -0.42 -22.74
N PRO A 147 19.14 -0.94 -22.65
CA PRO A 147 19.37 -2.38 -22.70
C PRO A 147 18.55 -3.11 -21.64
N LYS A 148 17.70 -4.04 -22.06
CA LYS A 148 16.89 -4.87 -21.15
C LYS A 148 17.70 -6.08 -20.73
N THR A 149 18.22 -6.06 -19.50
CA THR A 149 18.95 -7.19 -18.89
C THR A 149 18.14 -7.93 -17.83
N LEU A 150 16.92 -7.46 -17.55
CA LEU A 150 16.04 -8.01 -16.52
C LEU A 150 14.90 -8.79 -17.17
N GLU A 151 14.63 -9.98 -16.65
CA GLU A 151 13.42 -10.74 -16.92
C GLU A 151 12.37 -10.32 -15.88
N LEU A 152 11.29 -9.69 -16.35
CA LEU A 152 10.20 -9.23 -15.50
C LEU A 152 9.01 -10.18 -15.66
N TYR A 153 8.51 -10.67 -14.53
CA TYR A 153 7.26 -11.43 -14.45
C TYR A 153 6.22 -10.56 -13.74
N THR A 154 5.03 -10.42 -14.30
CA THR A 154 3.94 -9.65 -13.68
C THR A 154 2.82 -10.58 -13.26
N SER A 155 2.28 -10.37 -12.07
CA SER A 155 0.92 -10.76 -11.70
C SER A 155 0.19 -9.46 -11.42
N GLU A 156 -0.79 -9.10 -12.25
CA GLU A 156 -1.60 -7.87 -12.10
C GLU A 156 -2.42 -7.98 -10.80
N GLN A 157 -1.87 -7.45 -9.70
CA GLN A 157 -2.53 -7.43 -8.40
C GLN A 157 -2.71 -5.98 -7.95
N VAL A 158 -3.94 -5.63 -7.61
CA VAL A 158 -4.29 -4.31 -7.08
C VAL A 158 -4.46 -4.41 -5.57
N LEU A 159 -3.60 -3.77 -4.79
CA LEU A 159 -3.80 -3.65 -3.34
C LEU A 159 -4.69 -2.44 -3.01
N ILE A 160 -5.79 -2.72 -2.31
CA ILE A 160 -6.73 -1.72 -1.82
C ILE A 160 -6.81 -1.83 -0.29
N ARG A 161 -6.51 -0.70 0.36
CA ARG A 161 -6.63 -0.55 1.80
C ARG A 161 -8.07 -0.20 2.15
N VAL A 162 -8.68 -0.97 3.03
CA VAL A 162 -10.10 -0.87 3.35
C VAL A 162 -10.33 -0.80 4.84
N ARG A 163 -11.30 0.01 5.27
CA ARG A 163 -11.69 0.09 6.70
C ARG A 163 -12.59 -1.07 7.12
N ASP A 164 -13.30 -1.66 6.16
CA ASP A 164 -14.23 -2.76 6.37
C ASP A 164 -14.08 -3.77 5.23
N ILE A 165 -13.32 -4.84 5.46
CA ILE A 165 -13.07 -5.89 4.45
C ILE A 165 -14.38 -6.53 4.01
N ARG A 166 -15.33 -6.77 4.91
CA ARG A 166 -16.60 -7.42 4.56
C ARG A 166 -17.39 -6.61 3.55
N TRP A 167 -17.44 -5.30 3.76
CA TRP A 167 -18.12 -4.41 2.83
C TRP A 167 -17.35 -4.28 1.50
N ALA A 168 -16.02 -4.15 1.55
CA ALA A 168 -15.17 -4.17 0.35
C ALA A 168 -15.37 -5.44 -0.48
N GLU A 169 -15.37 -6.60 0.16
CA GLU A 169 -15.58 -7.90 -0.47
C GLU A 169 -16.90 -7.89 -1.25
N ALA A 170 -18.00 -7.53 -0.59
CA ALA A 170 -19.31 -7.49 -1.23
C ALA A 170 -19.33 -6.56 -2.46
N VAL A 171 -18.71 -5.38 -2.36
CA VAL A 171 -18.63 -4.41 -3.47
C VAL A 171 -17.86 -4.98 -4.66
N TYR A 172 -16.64 -5.47 -4.45
CA TYR A 172 -15.80 -5.93 -5.57
C TYR A 172 -16.27 -7.27 -6.15
N ARG A 173 -16.88 -8.13 -5.34
CA ARG A 173 -17.53 -9.36 -5.83
C ARG A 173 -18.75 -9.03 -6.68
N ASP A 174 -19.57 -8.06 -6.30
CA ASP A 174 -20.71 -7.63 -7.12
C ASP A 174 -20.24 -6.95 -8.42
N LEU A 175 -19.29 -6.01 -8.30
CA LEU A 175 -18.82 -5.18 -9.40
C LEU A 175 -18.07 -5.98 -10.46
N PHE A 176 -17.06 -6.73 -10.04
CA PHE A 176 -16.13 -7.46 -10.92
C PHE A 176 -16.39 -8.97 -10.95
N GLU A 177 -17.42 -9.48 -10.27
CA GLU A 177 -17.76 -10.93 -10.25
C GLU A 177 -16.58 -11.78 -9.73
N MET A 178 -15.88 -11.28 -8.71
CA MET A 178 -14.69 -11.93 -8.19
C MET A 178 -15.01 -13.05 -7.21
N ASP A 179 -14.17 -14.07 -7.22
CA ASP A 179 -14.14 -15.14 -6.24
C ASP A 179 -13.19 -14.81 -5.09
N VAL A 180 -13.54 -15.24 -3.88
CA VAL A 180 -12.64 -15.17 -2.73
C VAL A 180 -11.71 -16.37 -2.77
N VAL A 181 -10.42 -16.11 -2.93
CA VAL A 181 -9.40 -17.17 -3.06
C VAL A 181 -8.67 -17.39 -1.73
N ILE A 182 -8.42 -16.31 -1.00
CA ILE A 182 -7.70 -16.36 0.28
C ILE A 182 -8.40 -15.42 1.27
N ARG A 183 -8.61 -15.91 2.49
CA ARG A 183 -8.82 -15.07 3.66
C ARG A 183 -7.72 -15.36 4.66
N ALA A 184 -7.14 -14.34 5.24
CA ALA A 184 -6.11 -14.49 6.25
C ALA A 184 -6.35 -13.52 7.41
N ARG A 185 -6.11 -14.00 8.62
CA ARG A 185 -6.08 -13.16 9.83
C ARG A 185 -4.65 -12.87 10.23
N ARG A 186 -4.46 -11.79 10.98
CA ARG A 186 -3.17 -11.47 11.55
C ARG A 186 -3.07 -12.02 12.97
N GLU A 187 -2.04 -12.83 13.22
CA GLU A 187 -1.69 -13.34 14.54
C GLU A 187 -0.25 -12.90 14.84
N GLY A 188 -0.11 -11.82 15.62
CA GLY A 188 1.18 -11.14 15.81
C GLY A 188 1.74 -10.58 14.49
N ASP A 189 2.94 -11.00 14.12
CA ASP A 189 3.61 -10.60 12.88
C ASP A 189 3.38 -11.55 11.70
N LYS A 190 2.51 -12.56 11.86
CA LYS A 190 2.25 -13.56 10.82
C LYS A 190 0.81 -13.49 10.31
N TRP A 191 0.65 -13.78 9.03
CA TRP A 191 -0.64 -14.05 8.42
C TRP A 191 -0.94 -15.55 8.55
N GLU A 192 -2.07 -15.86 9.15
CA GLU A 192 -2.59 -17.22 9.21
C GLU A 192 -3.78 -17.32 8.26
N PRO A 193 -3.75 -18.23 7.26
CA PRO A 193 -4.88 -18.43 6.38
C PRO A 193 -6.05 -19.00 7.17
N LEU A 194 -7.23 -18.43 6.95
CA LEU A 194 -8.48 -18.96 7.47
C LEU A 194 -8.91 -20.18 6.63
N PRO A 195 -9.70 -21.11 7.21
CA PRO A 195 -10.26 -22.22 6.46
C PRO A 195 -11.02 -21.74 5.22
N ARG A 196 -10.96 -22.50 4.12
CA ARG A 196 -11.70 -22.14 2.88
C ARG A 196 -13.23 -22.06 3.08
N SER A 197 -13.74 -22.78 4.07
CA SER A 197 -15.15 -22.75 4.46
C SER A 197 -15.52 -21.54 5.33
N PHE A 198 -14.54 -20.74 5.76
CA PHE A 198 -14.79 -19.59 6.62
C PHE A 198 -15.69 -18.60 5.89
N ASP A 199 -16.78 -18.20 6.56
CA ASP A 199 -17.67 -17.13 6.13
C ASP A 199 -17.81 -16.05 7.21
N TRP A 200 -18.52 -14.98 6.88
CA TRP A 200 -18.71 -13.87 7.81
C TRP A 200 -19.59 -14.24 9.01
N GLU A 201 -20.44 -15.26 8.93
CA GLU A 201 -21.25 -15.72 10.05
C GLU A 201 -20.38 -16.44 11.08
N GLU A 202 -19.47 -17.29 10.61
CA GLU A 202 -18.44 -17.92 11.42
C GLU A 202 -17.54 -16.87 12.08
N GLY A 203 -17.17 -15.81 11.36
CA GLY A 203 -16.42 -14.70 11.93
C GLY A 203 -17.16 -13.99 13.07
N ILE A 204 -18.46 -13.72 12.91
CA ILE A 204 -19.30 -13.14 13.97
C ILE A 204 -19.39 -14.08 15.19
N ARG A 205 -19.56 -15.39 14.95
CA ARG A 205 -19.68 -16.40 16.01
C ARG A 205 -18.40 -16.58 16.82
N THR A 206 -17.25 -16.54 16.15
CA THR A 206 -15.93 -16.83 16.74
C THR A 206 -15.18 -15.58 17.19
N GLY A 207 -15.58 -14.39 16.73
CA GLY A 207 -14.84 -13.15 16.92
C GLY A 207 -13.56 -13.05 16.09
N ILE A 208 -13.35 -13.98 15.15
CA ILE A 208 -12.19 -14.00 14.26
C ILE A 208 -12.58 -13.27 12.98
N TYR A 209 -11.78 -12.27 12.58
CA TYR A 209 -12.01 -11.52 11.35
C TYR A 209 -10.75 -11.55 10.47
N PRO A 210 -10.91 -11.68 9.15
CA PRO A 210 -9.78 -11.56 8.24
C PRO A 210 -9.24 -10.13 8.29
N GLY A 211 -7.92 -10.00 8.26
CA GLY A 211 -7.21 -8.74 8.05
C GLY A 211 -6.72 -8.58 6.61
N LEU A 212 -6.76 -9.66 5.82
CA LEU A 212 -6.40 -9.70 4.41
C LEU A 212 -7.36 -10.64 3.67
N GLU A 213 -7.75 -10.23 2.46
CA GLU A 213 -8.54 -11.05 1.54
C GLU A 213 -8.01 -10.90 0.11
N VAL A 214 -7.97 -11.99 -0.65
CA VAL A 214 -7.60 -11.99 -2.07
C VAL A 214 -8.82 -12.36 -2.87
N LEU A 215 -9.23 -11.44 -3.73
CA LEU A 215 -10.30 -11.58 -4.71
C LEU A 215 -9.71 -11.80 -6.09
N GLN A 216 -10.28 -12.71 -6.87
CA GLN A 216 -9.77 -13.03 -8.20
C GLN A 216 -10.91 -13.22 -9.20
N HIS A 217 -10.75 -12.61 -10.37
CA HIS A 217 -11.45 -12.92 -11.61
C HIS A 217 -10.41 -12.72 -12.72
N GLU A 218 -9.79 -13.81 -13.18
CA GLU A 218 -8.64 -13.72 -14.06
C GLU A 218 -8.92 -12.86 -15.30
N PRO A 219 -7.98 -11.97 -15.69
CA PRO A 219 -6.62 -11.80 -15.14
C PRO A 219 -6.52 -10.89 -13.90
N LEU A 220 -7.61 -10.30 -13.43
CA LEU A 220 -7.61 -9.31 -12.35
C LEU A 220 -7.59 -9.99 -10.97
N SER A 221 -6.68 -9.55 -10.11
CA SER A 221 -6.67 -9.89 -8.69
C SER A 221 -6.67 -8.63 -7.83
N ILE A 222 -7.53 -8.59 -6.82
CA ILE A 222 -7.59 -7.49 -5.84
C ILE A 222 -7.23 -8.05 -4.47
N VAL A 223 -6.23 -7.44 -3.83
CA VAL A 223 -5.87 -7.73 -2.45
C VAL A 223 -6.49 -6.66 -1.56
N LEU A 224 -7.39 -7.06 -0.68
CA LEU A 224 -8.02 -6.21 0.32
C LEU A 224 -7.24 -6.31 1.62
N LEU A 225 -6.81 -5.16 2.15
CA LEU A 225 -6.07 -5.09 3.41
C LEU A 225 -6.82 -4.21 4.41
N SER A 226 -7.14 -4.77 5.58
CA SER A 226 -7.81 -4.04 6.65
C SER A 226 -6.84 -3.07 7.31
N VAL A 227 -7.20 -1.79 7.35
CA VAL A 227 -6.43 -0.76 8.08
C VAL A 227 -7.01 -0.40 9.45
N GLY A 228 -8.11 -1.04 9.84
CA GLY A 228 -8.81 -0.77 11.10
C GLY A 228 -9.64 0.53 11.08
N ARG A 229 -10.61 0.64 12.01
CA ARG A 229 -11.59 1.75 12.06
C ARG A 229 -11.06 3.06 12.66
N GLY A 230 -9.78 3.13 13.04
CA GLY A 230 -9.19 4.29 13.74
C GLY A 230 -8.00 4.94 13.02
N ASN A 231 -7.57 4.40 11.88
CA ASN A 231 -6.52 5.03 11.10
C ASN A 231 -7.14 6.16 10.26
N PRO A 232 -6.65 7.41 10.33
CA PRO A 232 -7.02 8.39 9.32
C PRO A 232 -6.71 7.73 7.99
N ALA A 233 -7.67 7.72 7.06
CA ALA A 233 -7.33 7.39 5.69
C ALA A 233 -6.28 8.43 5.31
N MET A 234 -4.99 8.03 5.34
CA MET A 234 -3.94 8.80 4.70
C MET A 234 -4.49 9.17 3.34
N GLU A 235 -4.40 10.46 3.00
CA GLU A 235 -4.70 10.97 1.68
C GLU A 235 -4.03 10.03 0.68
N MET A 236 -4.84 9.15 0.07
CA MET A 236 -4.31 8.10 -0.77
C MET A 236 -3.80 8.81 -2.01
N GLU A 237 -2.54 8.59 -2.38
CA GLU A 237 -2.12 8.85 -3.75
C GLU A 237 -3.15 8.17 -4.65
N LEU A 238 -3.85 8.97 -5.48
CA LEU A 238 -4.91 8.49 -6.35
C LEU A 238 -4.37 7.30 -7.12
N LYS A 239 -4.91 6.10 -6.84
CA LYS A 239 -4.49 4.89 -7.52
C LYS A 239 -5.29 4.79 -8.82
N HIS A 240 -4.60 4.92 -9.94
CA HIS A 240 -5.20 4.75 -11.27
C HIS A 240 -5.00 3.31 -11.74
N VAL A 241 -6.09 2.60 -11.99
CA VAL A 241 -6.08 1.22 -12.51
C VAL A 241 -6.65 1.22 -13.92
N ASN A 242 -5.90 0.71 -14.89
CA ASN A 242 -6.40 0.53 -16.26
C ASN A 242 -6.88 -0.90 -16.43
N LEU A 243 -8.11 -1.06 -16.88
CA LEU A 243 -8.74 -2.35 -17.13
C LEU A 243 -9.24 -2.40 -18.58
N VAL A 244 -8.71 -3.35 -19.34
CA VAL A 244 -9.21 -3.66 -20.68
C VAL A 244 -10.18 -4.83 -20.57
N VAL A 245 -11.40 -4.65 -21.07
CA VAL A 245 -12.46 -5.66 -21.05
C VAL A 245 -13.01 -5.88 -22.46
N SER A 246 -13.84 -6.90 -22.67
CA SER A 246 -14.59 -7.01 -23.93
C SER A 246 -15.64 -5.89 -24.05
N PRO A 247 -16.07 -5.49 -25.26
CA PRO A 247 -17.13 -4.49 -25.44
C PRO A 247 -18.43 -4.84 -24.71
N GLU A 248 -18.79 -6.13 -24.65
CA GLU A 248 -19.96 -6.60 -23.89
C GLU A 248 -19.78 -6.38 -22.37
N SER A 249 -18.60 -6.74 -21.85
CA SER A 249 -18.26 -6.53 -20.44
C SER A 249 -18.16 -5.04 -20.08
N LEU A 250 -17.72 -4.18 -21.02
CA LEU A 250 -17.70 -2.73 -20.81
C LEU A 250 -19.11 -2.18 -20.54
N ILE A 251 -20.10 -2.62 -21.33
CA ILE A 251 -21.51 -2.21 -21.15
C ILE A 251 -22.06 -2.72 -19.81
N LYS A 252 -21.81 -4.00 -19.48
CA LYS A 252 -22.24 -4.60 -18.20
C LYS A 252 -21.63 -3.89 -17.00
N LEU A 253 -20.32 -3.66 -17.03
CA LEU A 253 -19.61 -2.99 -15.94
C LEU A 253 -20.05 -1.54 -15.81
N ARG A 254 -20.25 -0.81 -16.91
CA ARG A 254 -20.81 0.55 -16.90
C ARG A 254 -22.18 0.56 -16.22
N ALA A 255 -23.07 -0.37 -16.57
CA ALA A 255 -24.40 -0.48 -15.97
C ALA A 255 -24.31 -0.75 -14.46
N LYS A 256 -23.43 -1.67 -14.02
CA LYS A 256 -23.19 -1.93 -12.59
C LYS A 256 -22.69 -0.68 -11.87
N VAL A 257 -21.68 0.01 -12.41
CA VAL A 257 -21.15 1.25 -11.82
C VAL A 257 -22.24 2.31 -11.68
N MET A 258 -23.13 2.46 -12.67
CA MET A 258 -24.26 3.38 -12.59
C MET A 258 -25.33 3.00 -11.56
N MET A 259 -25.42 1.72 -11.16
CA MET A 259 -26.29 1.27 -10.08
C MET A 259 -25.70 1.55 -8.70
N HIS A 260 -24.40 1.83 -8.62
CA HIS A 260 -23.71 2.22 -7.40
C HIS A 260 -23.55 3.75 -7.31
N PRO A 261 -23.39 4.33 -6.11
CA PRO A 261 -23.17 5.77 -5.94
C PRO A 261 -21.72 6.19 -6.27
N PHE A 262 -21.10 5.58 -7.28
CA PHE A 262 -19.72 5.83 -7.67
C PHE A 262 -19.65 7.03 -8.63
N PRO A 263 -18.83 8.06 -8.35
CA PRO A 263 -18.61 9.14 -9.29
C PRO A 263 -18.01 8.59 -10.58
N MET A 264 -18.71 8.73 -11.71
CA MET A 264 -18.17 8.45 -13.03
C MET A 264 -17.59 9.73 -13.65
N ALA A 265 -16.45 9.59 -14.29
CA ALA A 265 -15.81 10.62 -15.11
C ALA A 265 -15.53 10.09 -16.52
N ASP A 266 -15.48 10.97 -17.51
CA ASP A 266 -15.10 10.65 -18.89
C ASP A 266 -15.86 9.46 -19.51
N ASN A 267 -17.19 9.46 -19.38
CA ASN A 267 -18.07 8.40 -19.88
C ASN A 267 -18.29 8.52 -21.41
N GLN A 268 -17.50 7.79 -22.17
CA GLN A 268 -17.56 7.68 -23.63
C GLN A 268 -18.04 6.28 -24.08
N PRO A 269 -18.34 6.05 -25.37
CA PRO A 269 -18.81 4.73 -25.84
C PRO A 269 -17.85 3.57 -25.54
N HIS A 270 -16.55 3.76 -25.81
CA HIS A 270 -15.50 2.73 -25.70
C HIS A 270 -14.63 2.84 -24.44
N TYR A 271 -14.96 3.81 -23.58
CA TYR A 271 -14.15 4.15 -22.42
C TYR A 271 -15.03 4.79 -21.35
N PHE A 272 -14.80 4.46 -20.09
CA PHE A 272 -15.28 5.28 -19.00
C PHE A 272 -14.33 5.17 -17.81
N SER A 273 -14.36 6.17 -16.93
CA SER A 273 -13.68 6.09 -15.66
C SER A 273 -14.66 6.25 -14.50
N PHE A 274 -14.33 5.66 -13.37
CA PHE A 274 -15.09 5.86 -12.14
C PHE A 274 -14.19 5.77 -10.94
N ARG A 275 -14.64 6.40 -9.85
CA ARG A 275 -13.98 6.37 -8.57
C ARG A 275 -14.73 5.43 -7.63
N ASP A 276 -14.03 4.46 -7.10
CA ASP A 276 -14.61 3.53 -6.14
C ASP A 276 -14.67 4.12 -4.71
N PRO A 277 -15.29 3.43 -3.74
CA PRO A 277 -15.40 3.93 -2.36
C PRO A 277 -14.10 4.15 -1.60
N TYR A 278 -13.00 3.61 -2.13
CA TYR A 278 -11.66 3.69 -1.55
C TYR A 278 -10.77 4.63 -2.35
N ASP A 279 -11.39 5.53 -3.13
CA ASP A 279 -10.74 6.57 -3.93
C ASP A 279 -9.83 6.05 -5.06
N THR A 280 -9.95 4.76 -5.42
CA THR A 280 -9.26 4.19 -6.58
C THR A 280 -10.00 4.61 -7.83
N VAL A 281 -9.28 5.17 -8.80
CA VAL A 281 -9.82 5.55 -10.11
C VAL A 281 -9.59 4.41 -11.09
N TRP A 282 -10.70 3.84 -11.55
CA TRP A 282 -10.71 2.76 -12.54
C TRP A 282 -10.95 3.37 -13.91
N HIS A 283 -10.03 3.14 -14.84
CA HIS A 283 -10.15 3.48 -16.24
C HIS A 283 -10.46 2.20 -17.02
N VAL A 284 -11.67 2.11 -17.55
CA VAL A 284 -12.14 0.91 -18.24
C VAL A 284 -12.28 1.21 -19.73
N SER A 285 -11.68 0.37 -20.57
CA SER A 285 -11.80 0.46 -22.02
C SER A 285 -12.07 -0.89 -22.65
N ASP A 286 -12.59 -0.90 -23.88
CA ASP A 286 -12.72 -2.13 -24.68
C ASP A 286 -11.56 -2.37 -25.66
N GLY A 287 -10.47 -1.59 -25.53
CA GLY A 287 -9.33 -1.63 -26.45
C GLY A 287 -9.48 -0.70 -27.65
N THR A 288 -10.67 -0.19 -27.93
CA THR A 288 -10.89 0.72 -29.07
C THR A 288 -10.34 2.11 -28.73
N PRO A 289 -9.47 2.70 -29.56
CA PRO A 289 -8.96 4.05 -29.32
C PRO A 289 -10.10 5.07 -29.29
N ALA A 290 -10.00 6.04 -28.37
CA ALA A 290 -10.93 7.16 -28.33
C ALA A 290 -10.69 8.04 -29.58
N ASN A 291 -11.74 8.26 -30.37
CA ASN A 291 -11.73 9.20 -31.51
C ASN A 291 -11.82 10.66 -31.05
#